data_AF-A0AA39GU79-F1
#
_entry.id   AF-A0AA39GU79-F1
#
_cell.length_a   1.000
_cell.length_b   1.000
_cell.length_c   1.000
_cell.angle_alpha   90.00
_cell.angle_beta   90.00
_cell.angle_gamma   90.00
#
_symmetry.space_group_name_H-M   'P 1'
#
loop_
_entity.id
_entity.type
_entity.pdbx_description
1 polymer ?
#
loop_
_entity_poly.entity_id
_entity_poly.type
_entity_poly.pdbx_seq_one_letter_code
_entity_poly.pdbx_strand_id
1 'polypeptide(L)'
;MQFSACLRQCPESVERNIIATGLQPWIDLCQHMDDLQSELPCWKEHIRELANTCELETFEVRKSMEILSRNASISAVAQICRFMEELSYCTVREYSKRCGENTYRCIGESLILIHPNGAMETPMAAVLL
;
A
#
# COMPACT_ATOMS: atom_id res chain seq x y z
N MET A 1 11.63 5.39 -14.50
CA MET A 1 11.32 4.08 -13.88
C MET A 1 12.43 3.07 -14.18
N GLN A 2 13.44 2.99 -13.31
CA GLN A 2 14.60 2.08 -13.49
C GLN A 2 14.37 0.72 -12.81
N PHE A 3 13.49 0.66 -11.79
CA PHE A 3 13.30 -0.50 -10.93
C PHE A 3 12.52 -1.64 -11.59
N SER A 4 11.45 -1.34 -12.33
CA SER A 4 10.69 -2.36 -13.10
C SER A 4 11.50 -2.96 -14.24
N ALA A 5 12.48 -2.22 -14.78
CA ALA A 5 13.44 -2.74 -15.75
C ALA A 5 14.47 -3.66 -15.07
N CYS A 6 14.95 -3.30 -13.87
CA CYS A 6 15.82 -4.13 -13.05
C CYS A 6 15.14 -5.46 -12.68
N LEU A 7 13.90 -5.41 -12.16
CA LEU A 7 13.16 -6.60 -11.74
C LEU A 7 12.89 -7.59 -12.89
N ARG A 8 12.82 -7.10 -14.13
CA ARG A 8 12.65 -7.93 -15.34
C ARG A 8 13.91 -8.71 -15.73
N GLN A 9 15.08 -8.32 -15.24
CA GLN A 9 16.34 -9.03 -15.46
C GLN A 9 16.54 -10.16 -14.44
N CYS A 10 15.78 -10.17 -13.34
CA CYS A 10 15.82 -11.24 -12.35
C CYS A 10 15.09 -12.50 -12.86
N PRO A 11 15.60 -13.71 -12.53
CA PRO A 11 14.86 -14.95 -12.77
C PRO A 11 13.46 -14.92 -12.15
N GLU A 12 12.53 -15.67 -12.74
CA GLU A 12 11.19 -15.82 -12.18
C GLU A 12 11.25 -16.56 -10.84
N SER A 13 10.70 -15.94 -9.80
CA SER A 13 10.64 -16.48 -8.45
C SER A 13 9.45 -15.89 -7.69
N VAL A 14 9.07 -16.53 -6.59
CA VAL A 14 7.97 -16.06 -5.73
C VAL A 14 8.30 -14.67 -5.16
N GLU A 15 9.54 -14.45 -4.74
CA GLU A 15 10.01 -13.17 -4.19
C GLU A 15 9.98 -12.06 -5.23
N ARG A 16 10.40 -12.36 -6.48
CA ARG A 16 10.30 -11.41 -7.59
C ARG A 16 8.85 -11.02 -7.84
N ASN A 17 7.93 -11.99 -7.82
CA ASN A 17 6.51 -11.74 -8.03
C ASN A 17 5.91 -10.90 -6.91
N ILE A 18 6.26 -11.20 -5.65
CA ILE A 18 5.84 -10.40 -4.49
C ILE A 18 6.30 -8.93 -4.64
N ILE A 19 7.55 -8.70 -5.03
CA ILE A 19 8.06 -7.33 -5.23
C ILE A 19 7.35 -6.65 -6.41
N ALA A 20 7.13 -7.36 -7.52
CA ALA A 20 6.41 -6.83 -8.67
C ALA A 20 4.98 -6.40 -8.31
N THR A 21 4.24 -7.28 -7.63
CA THR A 21 2.89 -6.99 -7.13
C THR A 21 2.89 -5.81 -6.17
N GLY A 22 3.85 -5.73 -5.24
CA GLY A 22 3.96 -4.61 -4.29
C GLY A 22 4.20 -3.25 -4.96
N LEU A 23 4.81 -3.22 -6.15
CA LEU A 23 5.05 -2.00 -6.91
C LEU A 23 3.87 -1.60 -7.79
N GLN A 24 2.98 -2.53 -8.11
CA GLN A 24 1.90 -2.30 -9.07
C GLN A 24 1.02 -1.09 -8.71
N PRO A 25 0.59 -0.89 -7.44
CA PRO A 25 -0.21 0.28 -7.10
C PRO A 25 0.52 1.62 -7.37
N TRP A 26 1.83 1.67 -7.19
CA TRP A 26 2.62 2.87 -7.50
C TRP A 26 2.72 3.12 -9.00
N ILE A 27 2.84 2.05 -9.79
CA ILE A 27 2.82 2.12 -11.25
C ILE A 27 1.46 2.64 -11.72
N ASP A 28 0.37 2.11 -11.17
CA ASP A 28 -1.00 2.49 -11.50
C ASP A 28 -1.26 3.95 -11.13
N LEU A 29 -0.84 4.37 -9.92
CA LEU A 29 -0.90 5.76 -9.48
C LEU A 29 -0.16 6.70 -10.45
N CYS A 30 1.03 6.31 -10.88
CA CYS A 30 1.84 7.10 -11.82
C CYS A 30 1.23 7.18 -13.23
N GLN A 31 0.45 6.18 -13.64
CA GLN A 31 -0.24 6.17 -14.94
C GLN A 31 -1.50 7.04 -14.92
N HIS A 32 -2.16 7.17 -13.76
CA HIS A 32 -3.38 7.96 -13.57
C HIS A 32 -3.10 9.29 -12.85
N MET A 33 -1.91 9.87 -13.07
CA MET A 33 -1.52 11.15 -12.43
C MET A 33 -2.47 12.30 -12.76
N ASP A 34 -3.12 12.27 -13.92
CA ASP A 34 -4.11 13.27 -14.32
C ASP A 34 -5.37 13.19 -13.43
N ASP A 35 -5.79 11.98 -13.05
CA ASP A 35 -6.93 11.76 -12.14
C ASP A 35 -6.60 12.16 -10.70
N LEU A 36 -5.32 12.08 -10.32
CA LEU A 36 -4.82 12.52 -9.01
C LEU A 36 -4.66 14.02 -8.92
N GLN A 37 -4.55 14.72 -10.05
CA GLN A 37 -4.21 16.14 -10.08
C GLN A 37 -5.25 17.00 -9.34
N SER A 38 -6.52 16.59 -9.32
CA SER A 38 -7.58 17.24 -8.53
C SER A 38 -7.45 17.03 -7.02
N GLU A 39 -6.80 15.96 -6.60
CA GLU A 39 -6.66 15.55 -5.20
C GLU A 39 -5.39 16.14 -4.55
N LEU A 40 -4.34 16.39 -5.34
CA LEU A 40 -3.05 16.92 -4.87
C LEU A 40 -3.14 18.19 -4.02
N PRO A 41 -3.99 19.19 -4.33
CA PRO A 41 -4.14 20.37 -3.47
C PRO A 41 -4.62 20.02 -2.06
N CYS A 42 -5.60 19.13 -1.95
CA CYS A 42 -6.12 18.69 -0.65
C CYS A 42 -5.08 17.89 0.12
N TRP A 43 -4.38 16.97 -0.56
CA TRP A 43 -3.31 16.20 0.07
C TRP A 43 -2.22 17.11 0.60
N LYS A 44 -1.82 18.12 -0.18
CA LYS A 44 -0.82 19.11 0.23
C LYS A 44 -1.27 19.90 1.47
N GLU A 45 -2.54 20.26 1.55
CA GLU A 45 -3.12 20.96 2.69
C GLU A 45 -3.09 20.10 3.97
N HIS A 46 -3.40 18.82 3.84
CA HIS A 46 -3.56 17.91 4.98
C HIS A 46 -2.43 16.88 5.17
N ILE A 47 -1.28 17.06 4.49
CA ILE A 47 -0.25 16.02 4.42
C ILE A 47 0.28 15.63 5.80
N ARG A 48 0.34 16.59 6.74
CA ARG A 48 0.82 16.33 8.10
C ARG A 48 -0.16 15.49 8.89
N GLU A 49 -1.45 15.80 8.78
CA GLU A 49 -2.50 15.03 9.42
C GLU A 49 -2.60 13.63 8.81
N LEU A 50 -2.51 13.53 7.48
CA LEU A 50 -2.55 12.27 6.75
C LEU A 50 -1.35 11.37 7.09
N ALA A 51 -0.14 11.94 7.19
CA ALA A 51 1.07 11.19 7.53
C ALA A 51 1.10 10.69 8.98
N ASN A 52 0.45 11.42 9.91
CA ASN A 52 0.38 11.03 11.32
C ASN A 52 -0.90 10.26 11.66
N THR A 53 -1.66 9.85 10.66
CA THR A 53 -2.86 9.04 10.86
C THR A 53 -2.51 7.56 10.72
N CYS A 54 -3.25 6.69 11.41
CA CYS A 54 -3.04 5.23 11.41
C CYS A 54 -1.67 4.80 11.98
N GLU A 55 -1.16 5.56 12.97
CA GLU A 55 0.14 5.28 13.61
C GLU A 55 0.18 3.90 14.27
N LEU A 56 -0.94 3.46 14.86
CA LEU A 56 -1.03 2.16 15.53
C LEU A 56 -0.90 1.02 14.53
N GLU A 57 -1.66 1.07 13.44
CA GLU A 57 -1.62 0.07 12.37
C GLU A 57 -0.24 0.05 11.71
N THR A 58 0.33 1.23 11.44
CA THR A 58 1.69 1.39 10.92
C THR A 58 2.74 0.77 11.84
N PHE A 59 2.62 1.01 13.16
CA PHE A 59 3.52 0.46 14.16
C PHE A 59 3.46 -1.08 14.18
N GLU A 60 2.26 -1.66 14.17
CA GLU A 60 2.09 -3.12 14.23
C GLU A 60 2.55 -3.81 12.94
N VAL A 61 2.38 -3.20 11.76
CA VAL A 61 3.00 -3.66 10.51
C VAL A 61 4.53 -3.68 10.65
N ARG A 62 5.15 -2.56 11.06
CA ARG A 62 6.61 -2.45 11.20
C ARG A 62 7.16 -3.47 12.19
N LYS A 63 6.53 -3.60 13.35
CA LYS A 63 6.89 -4.58 14.39
C LYS A 63 6.79 -6.02 13.86
N SER A 64 5.76 -6.34 13.09
CA SER A 64 5.59 -7.68 12.51
C SER A 64 6.63 -7.97 11.42
N MET A 65 7.00 -6.96 10.61
CA MET A 65 8.11 -7.04 9.65
C MET A 65 9.47 -7.24 10.34
N GLU A 66 9.72 -6.54 11.45
CA GLU A 66 10.93 -6.76 12.25
C GLU A 66 11.00 -8.20 12.76
N ILE A 67 9.89 -8.73 13.29
CA ILE A 67 9.81 -10.13 13.73
C ILE A 67 10.10 -11.06 12.55
N LEU A 68 9.49 -10.84 11.38
CA LEU A 68 9.71 -11.65 10.18
C LEU A 68 11.18 -11.62 9.75
N SER A 69 11.83 -10.46 9.76
CA SER A 69 13.23 -10.30 9.34
C SER A 69 14.22 -11.05 10.24
N ARG A 70 13.90 -11.17 11.53
CA ARG A 70 14.72 -11.90 12.52
C ARG A 70 14.38 -13.38 12.55
N ASN A 71 13.10 -13.71 12.34
CA ASN A 71 12.56 -15.05 12.45
C ASN A 71 11.47 -15.24 11.39
N ALA A 72 11.88 -15.83 10.26
CA ALA A 72 11.05 -16.10 9.09
C ALA A 72 9.88 -17.04 9.46
N SER A 73 8.82 -16.48 10.04
CA SER A 73 7.68 -17.24 10.58
C SER A 73 6.39 -16.91 9.86
N ILE A 74 5.59 -17.95 9.60
CA ILE A 74 4.27 -17.84 8.99
C ILE A 74 3.33 -16.98 9.86
N SER A 75 3.47 -17.07 11.19
CA SER A 75 2.68 -16.23 12.12
C SER A 75 2.98 -14.74 11.94
N ALA A 76 4.25 -14.37 11.74
CA ALA A 76 4.61 -12.98 11.46
C ALA A 76 4.05 -12.52 10.10
N VAL A 77 4.09 -13.38 9.07
CA VAL A 77 3.44 -13.08 7.78
C VAL A 77 1.94 -12.86 7.96
N ALA A 78 1.24 -13.72 8.69
CA ALA A 78 -0.19 -13.58 8.94
C ALA A 78 -0.53 -12.27 9.69
N GLN A 79 0.30 -11.88 10.66
CA GLN A 79 0.14 -10.60 11.36
C GLN A 79 0.39 -9.41 10.43
N ILE A 80 1.43 -9.46 9.58
CA ILE A 80 1.66 -8.42 8.57
C ILE A 80 0.43 -8.30 7.67
N CYS A 81 -0.10 -9.40 7.14
CA CYS A 81 -1.28 -9.36 6.27
C CYS A 81 -2.48 -8.71 6.96
N ARG A 82 -2.76 -9.09 8.21
CA ARG A 82 -3.86 -8.50 8.98
C ARG A 82 -3.65 -7.00 9.22
N PHE A 83 -2.48 -6.59 9.73
CA PHE A 83 -2.24 -5.18 10.05
C PHE A 83 -2.13 -4.31 8.80
N MET A 84 -1.72 -4.88 7.67
CA MET A 84 -1.77 -4.21 6.36
C MET A 84 -3.21 -3.94 5.92
N GLU A 85 -4.14 -4.87 6.15
CA GLU A 85 -5.56 -4.68 5.87
C GLU A 85 -6.16 -3.58 6.76
N GLU A 86 -5.87 -3.62 8.06
CA GLU A 86 -6.29 -2.60 9.02
C GLU A 86 -5.73 -1.20 8.66
N LEU A 87 -4.44 -1.14 8.30
CA LEU A 87 -3.78 0.08 7.82
C LEU A 87 -4.46 0.62 6.56
N SER A 88 -4.68 -0.25 5.55
CA SER A 88 -5.34 0.14 4.29
C SER A 88 -6.72 0.75 4.55
N TYR A 89 -7.55 0.10 5.38
CA TYR A 89 -8.87 0.61 5.73
C TYR A 89 -8.79 1.95 6.46
N CYS A 90 -7.86 2.07 7.42
CA CYS A 90 -7.65 3.31 8.15
C CYS A 90 -7.22 4.45 7.21
N THR A 91 -6.23 4.22 6.33
CA THR A 91 -5.74 5.20 5.37
C THR A 91 -6.87 5.68 4.46
N VAL A 92 -7.59 4.77 3.81
CA VAL A 92 -8.69 5.12 2.90
C VAL A 92 -9.75 5.97 3.63
N ARG A 93 -10.15 5.56 4.83
CA ARG A 93 -11.14 6.30 5.63
C ARG A 93 -10.66 7.71 5.95
N GLU A 94 -9.40 7.88 6.31
CA GLU A 94 -8.87 9.14 6.82
C GLU A 94 -8.53 10.13 5.72
N TYR A 95 -8.13 9.63 4.55
CA TYR A 95 -8.09 10.39 3.30
C TYR A 95 -9.49 10.83 2.88
N SER A 96 -10.48 9.92 2.88
CA SER A 96 -11.87 10.24 2.49
C SER A 96 -12.50 11.31 3.39
N LYS A 97 -12.25 11.25 4.71
CA LYS A 97 -12.72 12.26 5.67
C LYS A 97 -12.20 13.66 5.40
N ARG A 98 -11.00 13.79 4.83
CA ARG A 98 -10.31 15.07 4.61
C ARG A 98 -10.48 15.60 3.20
N CYS A 99 -10.38 14.73 2.21
CA CYS A 99 -10.34 15.08 0.80
C CYS A 99 -11.56 14.63 -0.02
N GLY A 100 -12.49 13.91 0.62
CA GLY A 100 -13.78 13.54 0.02
C GLY A 100 -13.79 12.17 -0.67
N GLU A 101 -14.95 11.81 -1.20
CA GLU A 101 -15.21 10.47 -1.78
C GLU A 101 -14.48 10.24 -3.12
N ASN A 102 -14.04 11.28 -3.83
CA ASN A 102 -13.23 11.08 -5.03
C ASN A 102 -11.85 10.51 -4.69
N THR A 103 -11.29 10.92 -3.55
CA THR A 103 -10.07 10.34 -2.99
C THR A 103 -10.26 8.86 -2.64
N TYR A 104 -11.45 8.46 -2.16
CA TYR A 104 -11.79 7.05 -1.95
C TYR A 104 -11.70 6.26 -3.24
N ARG A 105 -12.14 6.81 -4.39
CA ARG A 105 -12.03 6.11 -5.66
C ARG A 105 -10.57 5.96 -6.10
N CYS A 106 -9.77 7.02 -6.04
CA CYS A 106 -8.37 6.99 -6.49
C CYS A 106 -7.48 6.10 -5.61
N ILE A 107 -7.65 6.17 -4.29
CA ILE A 107 -6.83 5.42 -3.33
C ILE A 107 -7.44 4.03 -3.08
N GLY A 108 -8.76 3.95 -3.00
CA GLY A 108 -9.51 2.71 -2.82
C GLY A 108 -9.35 1.78 -4.01
N GLU A 109 -9.50 2.20 -5.26
CA GLU A 109 -9.26 1.30 -6.40
C GLU A 109 -7.81 0.79 -6.45
N SER A 110 -6.84 1.66 -6.13
CA SER A 110 -5.42 1.28 -6.04
C SER A 110 -5.09 0.33 -4.87
N LEU A 111 -5.95 0.27 -3.83
CA LEU A 111 -5.80 -0.60 -2.65
C LEU A 111 -6.77 -1.81 -2.64
N ILE A 112 -7.88 -1.75 -3.40
CA ILE A 112 -9.03 -2.68 -3.40
C ILE A 112 -9.05 -3.55 -4.68
N LEU A 113 -8.15 -3.35 -5.65
CA LEU A 113 -8.02 -4.22 -6.84
C LEU A 113 -7.59 -5.68 -6.55
N ILE A 114 -7.78 -6.15 -5.32
CA ILE A 114 -7.46 -7.50 -4.86
C ILE A 114 -8.70 -8.11 -4.18
N HIS A 115 -9.75 -8.38 -4.96
CA HIS A 115 -10.49 -9.66 -4.95
C HIS A 115 -11.67 -9.61 -5.94
N PRO A 116 -11.84 -10.67 -6.76
CA PRO A 116 -12.82 -11.66 -6.33
C PRO A 116 -12.41 -13.13 -6.58
N ASN A 117 -11.14 -13.53 -6.56
CA ASN A 117 -10.76 -14.96 -6.58
C ASN A 117 -9.39 -15.27 -5.92
N GLY A 118 -9.45 -15.62 -4.64
CA GLY A 118 -8.62 -16.66 -4.01
C GLY A 118 -7.08 -16.57 -3.92
N ALA A 119 -6.41 -15.42 -4.04
CA ALA A 119 -4.96 -15.35 -3.80
C ALA A 119 -4.58 -14.14 -2.93
N MET A 120 -3.93 -14.43 -1.80
CA MET A 120 -3.44 -13.47 -0.83
C MET A 120 -2.30 -12.67 -1.44
N GLU A 121 -2.61 -11.49 -1.96
CA GLU A 121 -1.63 -10.50 -2.39
C GLU A 121 -2.02 -9.17 -1.72
N THR A 122 -1.18 -8.63 -0.83
CA THR A 122 -1.46 -7.36 -0.14
C THR A 122 -0.78 -6.21 -0.91
N PRO A 123 -1.42 -5.05 -1.11
CA PRO A 123 -0.75 -3.91 -1.71
C PRO A 123 0.17 -3.25 -0.68
N MET A 124 1.49 -3.29 -0.93
CA MET A 124 2.54 -2.65 -0.13
C MET A 124 2.55 -1.10 -0.19
N ALA A 125 1.57 -0.46 -0.82
CA ALA A 125 1.63 0.97 -1.11
C ALA A 125 1.29 1.89 0.09
N ALA A 126 0.69 1.36 1.16
CA ALA A 126 0.32 2.18 2.32
C ALA A 126 1.46 2.44 3.32
N VAL A 127 2.67 1.87 3.14
CA VAL A 127 3.70 1.80 4.22
C VAL A 127 4.82 2.85 4.08
N LEU A 128 4.84 3.68 3.03
CA LEU A 128 5.94 4.61 2.76
C LEU A 128 5.63 6.10 2.95
N LEU A 129 4.52 6.43 3.61
CA LEU A 129 4.30 7.73 4.26
C LEU A 129 4.43 7.56 5.78
#